data_AF-A0A5D0M986-F1
#
_entry.id   AF-A0A5D0M986-F1
#
_cell.length_a   1.000
_cell.length_b   1.000
_cell.length_c   1.000
_cell.angle_alpha   90.00
_cell.angle_beta   90.00
_cell.angle_gamma   90.00
#
_symmetry.space_group_name_H-M   'P 1'
#
loop_
_entity.id
_entity.type
_entity.pdbx_description
1 polymer ?
#
loop_
_entity_poly.entity_id
_entity_poly.type
_entity_poly.pdbx_seq_one_letter_code
_entity_poly.pdbx_strand_id
1 'polypeptide(L)'
;MRNYVDLKDNKKKLGSYIFTLNSFLWIVSLCLLILSISPIGKFFLSKIIDFNRVPFYPHVIIAIIVGIIEIFILLSRNYYQTIQKYKKIGVNSVISFVITCIVAISLIYFLDFGALGKLMGRLVGAIYLFFSILVIFVMQILILIMLN
;
A
#
# COMPACT_ATOMS: atom_id res chain seq x y z
N MET A 1 10.36 9.46 15.04
CA MET A 1 9.91 8.88 16.34
C MET A 1 10.15 9.79 17.56
N ARG A 2 10.45 11.09 17.41
CA ARG A 2 10.76 11.97 18.54
C ARG A 2 9.51 12.36 19.35
N ASN A 3 8.38 12.62 18.70
CA ASN A 3 7.11 13.00 19.37
C ASN A 3 6.32 11.80 19.94
N TYR A 4 6.74 10.55 19.69
CA TYR A 4 6.04 9.36 20.22
C TYR A 4 6.30 9.20 21.73
N VAL A 5 7.50 9.55 22.18
CA VAL A 5 7.91 9.49 23.59
C VAL A 5 7.05 10.44 24.43
N ASP A 6 6.76 11.63 23.92
CA ASP A 6 5.97 12.66 24.62
C ASP A 6 4.45 12.40 24.60
N LEU A 7 3.97 11.58 23.65
CA LEU A 7 2.53 11.35 23.42
C LEU A 7 2.05 9.96 23.89
N LYS A 8 2.96 9.07 24.30
CA LYS A 8 2.64 7.71 24.76
C LYS A 8 1.63 7.70 25.92
N ASP A 9 1.75 8.64 26.84
CA ASP A 9 0.90 8.69 28.05
C ASP A 9 -0.51 9.21 27.78
N ASN A 10 -0.72 9.89 26.64
CA ASN A 10 -2.03 10.36 26.22
C ASN A 10 -2.51 9.65 24.96
N LYS A 11 -3.09 8.46 25.14
CA LYS A 11 -3.65 7.61 24.07
C LYS A 11 -4.57 8.38 23.10
N LYS A 12 -5.30 9.40 23.60
CA LYS A 12 -6.22 10.22 22.80
C LYS A 12 -5.47 11.15 21.84
N LYS A 13 -4.46 11.87 22.31
CA LYS A 13 -3.62 12.73 21.45
C LYS A 13 -2.78 11.92 20.47
N LEU A 14 -2.28 10.76 20.89
CA LEU A 14 -1.54 9.85 20.01
C LEU A 14 -2.43 9.34 18.87
N GLY A 15 -3.65 8.90 19.18
CA GLY A 15 -4.61 8.45 18.17
C GLY A 15 -4.97 9.52 17.15
N SER A 16 -5.28 10.74 17.62
CA SER A 16 -5.58 11.88 16.74
C SER A 16 -4.39 12.28 15.86
N TYR A 17 -3.17 12.32 16.42
CA TYR A 17 -1.97 12.63 15.63
C TYR A 17 -1.75 11.62 14.50
N ILE A 18 -1.85 10.33 14.80
CA ILE A 18 -1.65 9.29 13.79
C ILE A 18 -2.79 9.32 12.76
N PHE A 19 -4.03 9.60 13.18
CA PHE A 19 -5.16 9.77 12.26
C PHE A 19 -4.92 10.92 11.28
N THR A 20 -4.58 12.12 11.77
CA THR A 20 -4.33 13.30 10.93
C THR A 20 -3.19 13.05 9.93
N LEU A 21 -2.09 12.45 10.40
CA LEU A 21 -0.95 12.14 9.54
C LEU A 21 -1.31 11.12 8.45
N ASN A 22 -2.07 10.08 8.80
CA ASN A 22 -2.53 9.08 7.82
C ASN A 22 -3.53 9.66 6.82
N SER A 23 -4.47 10.50 7.28
CA SER A 23 -5.45 11.17 6.40
C SER A 23 -4.77 12.13 5.42
N PHE A 24 -3.76 12.87 5.87
CA PHE A 24 -2.94 13.71 4.98
C PHE A 24 -2.24 12.87 3.91
N LEU A 25 -1.61 11.76 4.31
CA LEU A 25 -0.92 10.86 3.37
C LEU A 25 -1.89 10.17 2.40
N TRP A 26 -3.13 9.89 2.82
CA TRP A 26 -4.22 9.43 1.97
C TRP A 26 -4.52 10.43 0.84
N ILE A 27 -4.73 11.70 1.20
CA ILE A 27 -5.07 12.76 0.25
C ILE A 27 -3.92 12.98 -0.75
N VAL A 28 -2.68 13.05 -0.25
CA VAL A 28 -1.49 13.20 -1.10
C VAL A 28 -1.36 12.02 -2.07
N SER A 29 -1.57 10.79 -1.60
CA SER A 29 -1.46 9.58 -2.44
C SER A 29 -2.53 9.55 -3.53
N LEU A 30 -3.78 9.96 -3.22
CA LEU A 30 -4.85 10.08 -4.22
C LEU A 30 -4.54 11.16 -5.26
N CYS A 31 -3.98 12.29 -4.84
CA CYS A 31 -3.57 13.37 -5.75
C CYS A 31 -2.46 12.89 -6.71
N LEU A 32 -1.46 12.18 -6.19
CA LEU A 32 -0.39 11.58 -6.99
C LEU A 32 -0.90 10.51 -7.96
N LEU A 33 -1.94 9.75 -7.60
CA LEU A 33 -2.60 8.79 -8.49
C LEU A 33 -3.19 9.52 -9.70
N ILE A 34 -4.02 10.53 -9.45
CA ILE A 34 -4.69 11.31 -10.50
C ILE A 34 -3.64 11.94 -11.41
N LEU A 35 -2.59 12.54 -10.83
CA LEU A 35 -1.51 13.15 -11.58
C LEU A 35 -0.75 12.13 -12.45
N SER A 36 -0.50 10.93 -11.93
CA SER A 36 0.25 9.87 -12.66
C SER A 36 -0.53 9.30 -13.85
N ILE A 37 -1.86 9.23 -13.76
CA ILE A 37 -2.73 8.75 -14.85
C ILE A 37 -3.00 9.86 -15.88
N SER A 38 -2.96 11.12 -15.45
CA SER A 38 -3.16 12.29 -16.30
C SER A 38 -2.17 12.33 -17.49
N PRO A 39 -2.51 13.00 -18.61
CA PRO A 39 -1.59 13.17 -19.74
C PRO A 39 -0.27 13.84 -19.34
N ILE A 40 -0.30 14.70 -18.31
CA ILE A 40 0.90 15.35 -17.74
C ILE A 40 1.79 14.29 -17.08
N GLY A 41 1.22 13.39 -16.27
CA GLY A 41 1.96 12.28 -15.65
C GLY A 41 2.57 11.34 -16.69
N LYS A 42 1.82 11.02 -17.76
CA LYS A 42 2.34 10.22 -18.88
C LYS A 42 3.54 10.89 -19.56
N PHE A 43 3.51 12.20 -19.76
CA PHE A 43 4.62 12.95 -20.34
C PHE A 43 5.86 12.96 -19.44
N PHE A 44 5.69 13.05 -18.12
CA PHE A 44 6.83 12.90 -17.20
C PHE A 44 7.37 11.46 -17.19
N LEU A 45 6.48 10.46 -17.19
CA LEU A 45 6.87 9.05 -17.21
C LEU A 45 7.57 8.65 -18.53
N SER A 46 7.18 9.23 -19.67
CA SER A 46 7.82 8.96 -20.97
C SER A 46 9.27 9.41 -21.04
N LYS A 47 9.69 10.33 -20.17
CA LYS A 47 11.11 10.74 -20.07
C LYS A 47 11.98 9.72 -19.35
N ILE A 48 11.37 8.83 -18.57
CA ILE A 48 12.05 7.83 -17.73
C ILE A 48 11.90 6.44 -18.34
N ILE A 49 10.71 6.14 -18.90
CA ILE A 49 10.34 4.84 -19.43
C ILE A 49 10.13 4.98 -20.94
N ASP A 50 10.86 4.18 -21.71
CA ASP A 50 10.62 4.05 -23.14
C ASP A 50 9.37 3.19 -23.38
N PHE A 51 8.27 3.85 -23.76
CA PHE A 51 6.99 3.19 -24.02
C PHE A 51 7.01 2.27 -25.24
N ASN A 52 8.02 2.35 -26.11
CA ASN A 52 8.18 1.40 -27.21
C ASN A 52 8.67 0.03 -26.72
N ARG A 53 9.34 -0.02 -25.57
CA ARG A 53 9.85 -1.26 -24.97
C ARG A 53 8.96 -1.79 -23.86
N VAL A 54 8.36 -0.91 -23.08
CA VAL A 54 7.42 -1.28 -22.00
C VAL A 54 6.11 -0.55 -22.22
N PRO A 55 5.05 -1.25 -22.68
CA PRO A 55 3.81 -0.58 -23.02
C PRO A 55 3.16 0.00 -21.75
N PHE A 56 2.65 1.22 -21.86
CA PHE A 56 2.04 1.93 -20.74
C PHE A 56 0.86 1.15 -20.13
N TYR A 57 0.03 0.56 -20.98
CA TYR A 57 -0.95 -0.44 -20.59
C TYR A 57 -0.48 -1.83 -21.06
N PRO A 58 -0.54 -2.88 -20.22
CA PRO A 58 -1.01 -2.88 -18.84
C PRO A 58 0.09 -2.64 -17.78
N HIS A 59 1.38 -2.68 -18.17
CA HIS A 59 2.50 -2.78 -17.22
C HIS A 59 2.66 -1.57 -16.30
N VAL A 60 2.74 -0.36 -16.86
CA VAL A 60 2.99 0.86 -16.08
C VAL A 60 1.80 1.17 -15.17
N ILE A 61 0.57 0.96 -15.65
CA ILE A 61 -0.64 1.16 -14.86
C ILE A 61 -0.71 0.19 -13.67
N ILE A 62 -0.42 -1.10 -13.87
CA ILE A 62 -0.39 -2.07 -12.77
C ILE A 62 0.68 -1.68 -11.75
N ALA A 63 1.86 -1.25 -12.20
CA ALA A 63 2.92 -0.80 -11.31
C ALA A 63 2.53 0.43 -10.47
N ILE A 64 1.84 1.41 -11.08
CA ILE A 64 1.30 2.59 -10.38
C ILE A 64 0.29 2.14 -9.32
N ILE A 65 -0.64 1.25 -9.66
CA ILE A 65 -1.64 0.72 -8.72
C ILE A 65 -0.97 0.00 -7.55
N VAL A 66 0.00 -0.86 -7.82
CA VAL A 66 0.77 -1.57 -6.78
C VAL A 66 1.48 -0.58 -5.86
N GLY A 67 2.17 0.42 -6.42
CA GLY A 67 2.88 1.42 -5.62
C GLY A 67 1.95 2.16 -4.66
N ILE A 68 0.74 2.48 -5.10
CA ILE A 68 -0.27 3.16 -4.28
C ILE A 68 -0.77 2.25 -3.16
N ILE A 69 -1.10 1.00 -3.48
CA ILE A 69 -1.52 0.00 -2.48
C ILE A 69 -0.40 -0.19 -1.44
N GLU A 70 0.85 -0.22 -1.85
CA GLU A 70 2.00 -0.35 -0.95
C GLU A 70 2.20 0.85 -0.03
N ILE A 71 1.92 2.08 -0.49
CA ILE A 71 1.91 3.26 0.38
C ILE A 71 0.87 3.11 1.47
N PHE A 72 -0.35 2.66 1.14
CA PHE A 72 -1.39 2.42 2.13
C PHE A 72 -1.02 1.34 3.15
N ILE A 73 -0.44 0.25 2.66
CA ILE A 73 0.09 -0.83 3.50
C ILE A 73 1.14 -0.29 4.47
N LEU A 74 2.06 0.55 3.99
CA LEU A 74 3.12 1.15 4.79
C LEU A 74 2.54 2.01 5.92
N LEU A 75 1.50 2.80 5.64
CA LEU A 75 0.80 3.62 6.63
C LEU A 75 0.19 2.75 7.73
N SER A 76 -0.57 1.71 7.36
CA SER A 76 -1.17 0.81 8.34
C SER A 76 -0.11 0.05 9.14
N ARG A 77 1.01 -0.35 8.51
CA ARG A 77 2.15 -0.99 9.19
C ARG A 77 2.77 -0.07 10.22
N ASN A 78 3.01 1.20 9.88
CA ASN A 78 3.55 2.20 10.79
C ASN A 78 2.62 2.41 12.00
N TYR A 79 1.30 2.44 11.80
CA TYR A 79 0.32 2.51 12.89
C TYR A 79 0.42 1.29 13.83
N TYR A 80 0.40 0.07 13.29
CA TYR A 80 0.46 -1.13 14.13
C TYR A 80 1.81 -1.28 14.84
N GLN A 81 2.91 -0.82 14.24
CA GLN A 81 4.21 -0.72 14.90
C GLN A 81 4.18 0.28 16.06
N THR A 82 3.47 1.40 15.88
CA THR A 82 3.27 2.43 16.91
C THR A 82 2.43 1.93 18.09
N ILE A 83 1.56 0.94 17.88
CA ILE A 83 0.77 0.29 18.94
C ILE A 83 1.40 -1.04 19.40
N GLN A 84 2.64 -1.31 18.98
CA GLN A 84 3.43 -2.49 19.34
C GLN A 84 2.79 -3.86 18.96
N LYS A 85 1.87 -3.88 18.00
CA LYS A 85 1.22 -5.12 17.51
C LYS A 85 2.00 -5.76 16.35
N TYR A 86 3.30 -5.97 16.53
CA TYR A 86 4.22 -6.42 15.47
C TYR A 86 3.91 -7.81 14.92
N LYS A 87 3.53 -8.76 15.79
CA LYS A 87 3.34 -10.18 15.42
C LYS A 87 2.29 -10.36 14.32
N LYS A 88 1.16 -9.66 14.43
CA LYS A 88 0.05 -9.79 13.48
C LYS A 88 0.40 -9.26 12.08
N ILE A 89 1.15 -8.15 12.02
CA ILE A 89 1.65 -7.62 10.75
C ILE A 89 2.61 -8.61 10.11
N GLY A 90 3.57 -9.13 10.88
CA GLY A 90 4.60 -10.04 10.38
C GLY A 90 3.99 -11.29 9.74
N VAL A 91 3.03 -11.93 10.42
CA VAL A 91 2.33 -13.10 9.89
C VAL A 91 1.61 -12.77 8.58
N ASN A 92 0.85 -11.68 8.52
CA ASN A 92 0.14 -11.28 7.31
C ASN A 92 1.10 -10.97 6.15
N SER A 93 2.25 -10.34 6.44
CA SER A 93 3.30 -10.08 5.45
C SER A 93 3.90 -11.35 4.87
N VAL A 94 4.13 -12.37 5.71
CA VAL A 94 4.59 -13.68 5.24
C VAL A 94 3.55 -14.35 4.34
N ILE A 95 2.27 -14.35 4.75
CA ILE A 95 1.19 -14.94 3.95
C ILE A 95 1.05 -14.22 2.60
N SER A 96 1.07 -12.89 2.60
CA SER A 96 1.04 -12.07 1.37
C SER A 96 2.21 -12.38 0.44
N PHE A 97 3.40 -12.61 0.98
CA PHE A 97 4.56 -12.99 0.20
C PHE A 97 4.37 -14.36 -0.45
N VAL A 98 3.88 -15.34 0.30
CA VAL A 98 3.59 -16.69 -0.23
C VAL A 98 2.53 -16.63 -1.34
N ILE A 99 1.45 -15.87 -1.15
CA ILE A 99 0.42 -15.66 -2.19
C ILE A 99 1.04 -15.01 -3.43
N THR A 100 1.88 -13.98 -3.25
CA THR A 100 2.58 -13.31 -4.35
C THR A 100 3.40 -14.31 -5.17
N CYS A 101 4.17 -15.17 -4.50
CA CYS A 101 5.00 -16.17 -5.15
C CYS A 101 4.17 -17.21 -5.90
N ILE A 102 3.14 -17.78 -5.26
CA ILE A 102 2.29 -18.81 -5.89
C ILE A 102 1.64 -18.25 -7.15
N VAL A 103 1.03 -17.07 -7.06
CA VAL A 103 0.33 -16.43 -8.18
C VAL A 103 1.30 -15.99 -9.28
N ALA A 104 2.45 -15.44 -8.92
CA ALA A 104 3.46 -15.04 -9.90
C ALA A 104 4.00 -16.27 -10.66
N ILE A 105 4.36 -17.33 -9.94
CA ILE A 105 4.88 -18.57 -10.55
C ILE A 105 3.81 -19.19 -11.44
N SER A 106 2.55 -19.25 -10.99
CA SER A 106 1.48 -19.81 -11.81
C SER A 106 1.24 -19.01 -13.10
N LEU A 107 1.22 -17.68 -13.02
CA LEU A 107 1.05 -16.81 -14.19
C LEU A 107 2.24 -16.85 -15.16
N ILE A 108 3.45 -17.02 -14.64
CA ILE A 108 4.65 -17.11 -15.46
C ILE A 108 4.72 -18.47 -16.16
N TYR A 109 4.47 -19.56 -15.43
CA TYR A 109 4.66 -20.92 -15.95
C TYR A 109 3.49 -21.43 -16.80
N PHE A 110 2.24 -21.15 -16.41
CA PHE A 110 1.07 -21.68 -17.12
C PHE A 110 0.54 -20.76 -18.23
N LEU A 111 0.83 -19.45 -18.16
CA LEU A 111 0.23 -18.43 -19.04
C LEU A 111 1.29 -17.61 -19.81
N ASP A 112 2.57 -17.92 -19.65
CA ASP A 112 3.72 -17.25 -20.29
C ASP A 112 3.72 -15.72 -20.16
N PHE A 113 3.07 -15.17 -19.13
CA PHE A 113 2.94 -13.73 -18.94
C PHE A 113 4.23 -13.04 -18.48
N GLY A 114 5.34 -13.76 -18.30
CA GLY A 114 6.67 -13.19 -18.01
C GLY A 114 6.67 -12.07 -16.97
N ALA A 115 7.06 -10.86 -17.37
CA ALA A 115 7.10 -9.69 -16.51
C ALA A 115 5.71 -9.23 -16.00
N LEU A 116 4.66 -9.40 -16.81
CA LEU A 116 3.28 -9.11 -16.44
C LEU A 116 2.81 -10.07 -15.35
N GLY A 117 3.14 -11.35 -15.47
CA GLY A 117 2.82 -12.37 -14.45
C GLY A 117 3.41 -12.03 -13.08
N LYS A 118 4.66 -11.53 -13.05
CA LYS A 118 5.29 -11.03 -11.82
C LYS A 118 4.57 -9.81 -11.23
N LEU A 119 4.19 -8.84 -12.08
CA LEU A 119 3.46 -7.64 -11.65
C LEU A 119 2.08 -7.99 -11.09
N MET A 120 1.35 -8.90 -11.75
CA MET A 120 0.05 -9.37 -11.31
C MET A 120 0.14 -10.14 -10.00
N GLY A 121 1.13 -11.03 -9.84
CA GLY A 121 1.36 -11.72 -8.56
C GLY A 121 1.59 -10.73 -7.41
N ARG A 122 2.41 -9.68 -7.64
CA ARG A 122 2.63 -8.62 -6.65
C ARG A 122 1.36 -7.84 -6.34
N LEU A 123 0.54 -7.56 -7.34
CA LEU A 123 -0.76 -6.90 -7.16
C LEU A 123 -1.71 -7.75 -6.31
N VAL A 124 -1.83 -9.06 -6.56
CA VAL A 124 -2.70 -9.94 -5.76
C VAL A 124 -2.22 -10.02 -4.31
N GLY A 125 -0.92 -10.18 -4.08
CA GLY A 125 -0.36 -10.18 -2.73
C GLY A 125 -0.60 -8.85 -2.01
N ALA A 126 -0.35 -7.73 -2.68
CA ALA A 126 -0.59 -6.40 -2.13
C ALA A 126 -2.07 -6.20 -1.78
N ILE A 127 -3.01 -6.62 -2.64
CA ILE A 127 -4.46 -6.55 -2.35
C ILE A 127 -4.80 -7.38 -1.12
N TYR A 128 -4.31 -8.61 -1.01
CA TYR A 128 -4.55 -9.46 0.15
C TYR A 128 -4.07 -8.78 1.45
N LEU A 129 -2.85 -8.24 1.44
CA LEU A 129 -2.28 -7.59 2.61
C LEU A 129 -3.04 -6.31 2.96
N PHE A 130 -3.40 -5.52 1.94
CA PHE A 130 -4.21 -4.32 2.07
C PHE A 130 -5.53 -4.64 2.77
N PHE A 131 -6.31 -5.62 2.30
CA PHE A 131 -7.56 -5.99 2.96
C PHE A 131 -7.33 -6.50 4.39
N SER A 132 -6.35 -7.38 4.59
CA SER A 132 -6.08 -8.02 5.88
C SER A 132 -5.64 -7.05 6.97
N ILE A 133 -4.98 -5.95 6.60
CA ILE A 133 -4.44 -4.96 7.55
C ILE A 133 -5.34 -3.72 7.62
N LEU A 134 -5.87 -3.25 6.49
CA LEU A 134 -6.61 -1.98 6.41
C LEU A 134 -8.03 -2.09 6.96
N VAL A 135 -8.73 -3.21 6.76
CA VAL A 135 -10.07 -3.41 7.37
C VAL A 135 -10.00 -3.29 8.89
N ILE A 136 -8.94 -3.85 9.48
CA ILE A 136 -8.72 -3.84 10.92
C ILE A 136 -8.29 -2.44 11.40
N PHE A 137 -7.51 -1.74 10.59
CA PHE A 137 -7.08 -0.36 10.85
C PHE A 137 -8.26 0.61 10.83
N VAL A 138 -9.10 0.55 9.79
CA VAL A 138 -10.29 1.39 9.64
C VAL A 138 -11.30 1.11 10.76
N MET A 139 -11.54 -0.16 11.10
CA MET A 139 -12.40 -0.52 12.24
C MET A 139 -11.86 0.03 13.57
N GLN A 140 -10.55 -0.06 13.82
CA GLN A 140 -9.96 0.47 15.06
C GLN A 140 -10.03 1.99 15.14
N ILE A 141 -9.87 2.69 14.02
CA ILE A 141 -10.02 4.15 13.95
C ILE A 141 -11.47 4.56 14.17
N LEU A 142 -12.44 3.90 13.53
CA LEU A 142 -13.87 4.18 13.70
C LEU A 142 -14.30 4.00 15.16
N ILE A 143 -13.86 2.92 15.81
CA ILE A 143 -14.13 2.67 17.23
C ILE A 143 -13.51 3.77 18.11
N LEU A 144 -12.30 4.24 17.79
CA LEU A 144 -11.64 5.31 18.54
C LEU A 144 -12.33 6.68 18.38
N ILE A 145 -12.98 6.91 17.24
CA ILE A 145 -13.76 8.13 16.95
C ILE A 145 -15.16 8.05 17.59
N MET A 146 -15.80 6.87 17.63
CA MET A 146 -17.14 6.68 18.20
C MET A 146 -17.16 6.58 19.74
N LEU A 147 -16.05 6.23 20.39
CA LEU A 147 -15.89 6.25 21.86
C LEU A 147 -15.57 7.65 22.42
N ASN A 148 -15.73 8.67 21.58
CA ASN A 148 -15.46 10.08 21.86
C ASN A 148 -16.77 10.87 21.80
#